data_AF-A0A950KWS6-F1
#
_entry.id   AF-A0A950KWS6-F1
#
_cell.length_a   1.000
_cell.length_b   1.000
_cell.length_c   1.000
_cell.angle_alpha   90.00
_cell.angle_beta   90.00
_cell.angle_gamma   90.00
#
_symmetry.space_group_name_H-M   'P 1'
#
loop_
_entity.id
_entity.type
_entity.pdbx_description
1 polymer ?
#
loop_
_entity_poly.entity_id
_entity_poly.type
_entity_poly.pdbx_seq_one_letter_code
_entity_poly.pdbx_strand_id
1 'polypeptide(L)' 'MVLTLLGMLQVVVCIVLVILILMHSGKDSGLSGAFGVGTGAGPLGGGSLVERNLNRWTIGFAIVFALNTIALIKLS' A
#
# COMPACT_ATOMS: atom_id res chain seq x y z
N MET A 1 8.47 -27.90 3.39
CA MET A 1 7.18 -27.62 4.05
C MET A 1 7.10 -26.20 4.60
N VAL A 2 8.15 -25.68 5.26
CA VAL A 2 8.17 -24.29 5.76
C VAL A 2 8.17 -23.26 4.61
N LEU A 3 9.00 -23.46 3.57
CA LEU A 3 9.06 -22.57 2.40
C LEU A 3 7.73 -22.41 1.66
N THR A 4 6.96 -23.50 1.52
CA THR A 4 5.64 -23.47 0.88
C THR A 4 4.64 -22.65 1.67
N LEU A 5 4.71 -22.68 3.01
CA LEU A 5 3.85 -21.86 3.88
C LEU A 5 4.21 -20.36 3.78
N LEU A 6 5.50 -20.01 3.81
CA LEU A 6 5.96 -18.63 3.64
C LEU A 6 5.58 -18.08 2.26
N GLY A 7 5.72 -18.90 1.22
CA GLY A 7 5.32 -18.55 -0.15
C GLY A 7 3.82 -18.31 -0.30
N MET A 8 2.96 -19.16 0.27
CA MET A 8 1.51 -18.92 0.26
C MET A 8 1.14 -17.64 1.03
N LEU A 9 1.77 -17.40 2.19
CA LEU A 9 1.56 -16.19 2.98
C LEU A 9 1.96 -14.94 2.18
N GLN A 10 3.10 -15.00 1.48
CA GLN A 10 3.58 -13.92 0.63
C GLN A 10 2.57 -13.54 -0.46
N VAL A 11 2.00 -14.52 -1.15
CA VAL A 11 0.98 -14.28 -2.19
C VAL A 11 -0.24 -13.58 -1.62
N VAL A 12 -0.73 -14.01 -0.45
CA VAL A 12 -1.87 -13.37 0.23
C VAL A 12 -1.55 -11.93 0.61
N VAL A 13 -0.36 -11.68 1.17
CA VAL A 13 0.08 -10.32 1.54
C VAL A 13 0.19 -9.41 0.32
N CYS A 14 0.68 -9.91 -0.82
CA CYS A 14 0.68 -9.17 -2.09
C CYS A 14 -0.73 -8.73 -2.50
N ILE A 15 -1.70 -9.64 -2.46
CA ILE A 15 -3.08 -9.35 -2.86
C ILE A 15 -3.67 -8.25 -1.97
N VAL A 16 -3.49 -8.38 -0.65
CA VAL A 16 -3.95 -7.37 0.32
C VAL A 16 -3.29 -6.01 0.06
N LEU A 17 -1.98 -5.98 -0.19
CA LEU A 17 -1.26 -4.74 -0.49
C LEU A 17 -1.75 -4.09 -1.78
N VAL A 18 -1.96 -4.85 -2.85
CA VAL A 18 -2.49 -4.30 -4.11
C VAL A 18 -3.86 -3.67 -3.87
N ILE A 19 -4.75 -4.33 -3.14
CA ILE A 19 -6.07 -3.77 -2.81
C ILE A 19 -5.91 -2.47 -2.00
N LEU A 20 -5.10 -2.48 -0.95
CA LEU A 20 -4.86 -1.31 -0.12
C LEU A 20 -4.29 -0.13 -0.92
N ILE A 21 -3.36 -0.39 -1.84
CA ILE A 21 -2.78 0.65 -2.71
C ILE A 21 -3.82 1.18 -3.69
N LEU A 22 -4.62 0.33 -4.32
CA LEU A 22 -5.66 0.78 -5.25
C LEU A 22 -6.72 1.65 -4.56
N MET A 23 -7.00 1.41 -3.28
CA MET A 23 -7.88 2.29 -2.49
C MET A 23 -7.31 3.71 -2.32
N HIS A 24 -6.00 3.93 -2.49
CA HIS A 24 -5.40 5.27 -2.48
C HIS A 24 -5.57 6.01 -3.83
N SER A 25 -5.66 5.29 -4.95
CA SER A 25 -5.74 5.88 -6.31
C SER A 25 -7.09 6.53 -6.65
N GLY A 26 -8.10 6.40 -5.79
CA GLY A 26 -9.42 7.01 -6.03
C GLY A 26 -9.42 8.54 -6.09
N LYS A 27 -8.42 9.21 -5.49
CA LYS A 27 -8.39 10.68 -5.37
C LYS A 27 -7.57 11.39 -6.48
N ASP A 28 -6.52 10.76 -6.99
CA ASP A 28 -5.52 11.42 -7.84
C ASP A 28 -5.50 10.88 -9.30
N SER A 29 -6.46 10.03 -9.68
CA SER A 29 -6.49 9.31 -10.97
C SER A 29 -6.95 10.13 -12.19
N GLY A 30 -7.33 11.40 -12.02
CA GLY A 30 -7.72 12.29 -13.13
C GLY A 30 -6.55 13.06 -13.74
N LEU A 31 -6.74 13.58 -14.97
CA LEU A 31 -5.78 14.46 -15.65
C LEU A 31 -5.41 15.68 -14.78
N SER A 32 -6.39 16.19 -14.02
CA SER A 32 -6.19 17.26 -13.02
C SER A 32 -5.22 16.90 -11.89
N GLY A 33 -5.23 15.63 -11.44
CA GLY A 33 -4.32 15.11 -10.41
C GLY A 33 -2.93 14.76 -10.98
N ALA A 34 -2.89 14.21 -12.20
CA ALA A 34 -1.64 13.89 -12.90
C ALA A 34 -0.84 15.13 -13.35
N PHE A 35 -1.53 16.22 -13.71
CA PHE A 35 -0.89 17.50 -14.07
C PHE A 35 -0.79 18.47 -12.88
N GLY A 36 -1.41 18.18 -11.73
CA GLY A 36 -1.38 19.04 -10.55
C GLY A 36 -2.03 20.43 -10.73
N VAL A 37 -2.80 20.63 -11.82
CA VAL A 37 -3.35 21.94 -12.22
C VAL A 37 -4.75 22.22 -11.65
N GLY A 38 -5.46 21.24 -11.09
CA GLY A 38 -6.82 21.46 -10.60
C GLY A 38 -7.02 21.19 -9.12
N THR A 39 -7.73 22.14 -8.51
CA THR A 39 -8.19 22.28 -7.13
C THR A 39 -7.15 22.83 -6.15
N GLY A 40 -7.51 23.97 -5.56
CA GLY A 40 -6.63 24.88 -4.85
C GLY A 40 -5.75 24.20 -3.81
N ALA A 41 -4.45 24.48 -3.92
CA ALA A 41 -3.47 24.36 -2.86
C ALA A 41 -3.82 25.34 -1.71
N GLY A 42 -4.92 25.08 -1.02
CA GLY A 42 -5.16 25.62 0.31
C GLY A 42 -4.36 24.79 1.32
N PRO A 43 -3.73 25.38 2.35
CA PRO A 43 -3.01 24.69 3.43
C PRO A 43 -3.82 23.69 4.28
N LEU A 44 -5.02 23.29 3.84
CA LEU A 44 -6.00 22.49 4.57
C LEU A 44 -6.17 21.06 4.00
N GLY A 45 -5.25 20.61 3.13
CA GLY A 45 -5.19 19.26 2.58
C GLY A 45 -4.82 18.17 3.61
N GLY A 46 -5.39 18.23 4.80
CA GLY A 46 -5.38 17.12 5.74
C GLY A 46 -6.26 16.02 5.16
N GLY A 47 -5.64 15.08 4.43
CA GLY A 47 -6.31 13.89 3.93
C GLY A 47 -7.26 13.31 4.97
N SER A 48 -8.44 12.86 4.52
CA SER A 48 -9.50 12.35 5.39
C SER A 48 -8.93 11.44 6.48
N LEU A 49 -9.51 11.42 7.68
CA LEU A 49 -9.10 10.48 8.75
C LEU A 49 -9.02 9.04 8.21
N VAL A 50 -9.83 8.71 7.20
CA VAL A 50 -9.79 7.45 6.44
C VAL A 50 -8.47 7.28 5.69
N GLU A 51 -8.00 8.28 4.93
CA GLU A 51 -6.73 8.22 4.18
C GLU A 51 -5.53 8.06 5.11
N ARG A 52 -5.51 8.78 6.23
CA ARG A 52 -4.43 8.66 7.22
C ARG A 52 -4.37 7.26 7.84
N ASN A 53 -5.52 6.67 8.09
CA ASN A 53 -5.59 5.29 8.59
C ASN A 53 -5.22 4.28 7.50
N LEU A 54 -5.73 4.44 6.28
CA LEU A 54 -5.37 3.59 5.13
C LEU A 54 -3.86 3.57 4.90
N ASN A 55 -3.20 4.74 4.93
CA ASN A 55 -1.76 4.82 4.78
C ASN A 55 -1.01 4.06 5.88
N ARG A 56 -1.45 4.18 7.14
CA ARG A 56 -0.84 3.45 8.27
C ARG A 56 -1.00 1.94 8.13
N TRP A 57 -2.14 1.46 7.66
CA TRP A 57 -2.35 0.04 7.36
C TRP A 57 -1.47 -0.43 6.21
N THR A 58 -1.40 0.32 5.10
CA THR A 58 -0.52 -0.01 3.96
C THR A 58 0.94 -0.10 4.38
N ILE A 59 1.43 0.87 5.16
CA ILE A 59 2.81 0.86 5.67
C ILE A 59 3.05 -0.38 6.54
N GLY A 60 2.11 -0.72 7.44
CA GLY A 60 2.20 -1.91 8.27
C GLY A 60 2.32 -3.20 7.43
N PHE A 61 1.44 -3.38 6.46
CA PHE A 61 1.48 -4.54 5.56
C PHE A 61 2.72 -4.54 4.65
N ALA A 62 3.22 -3.39 4.23
CA ALA A 62 4.42 -3.28 3.40
C ALA A 62 5.68 -3.70 4.16
N ILE A 63 5.76 -3.38 5.45
CA ILE A 63 6.85 -3.84 6.33
C ILE A 63 6.78 -5.36 6.50
N VAL A 64 5.59 -5.91 6.77
CA VAL A 64 5.39 -7.37 6.90
C VAL A 64 5.79 -8.10 5.60
N PHE A 65 5.41 -7.55 4.44
CA PHE A 65 5.82 -8.06 3.14
C PHE A 65 7.33 -8.07 2.95
N ALA A 66 8.01 -6.95 3.26
CA ALA A 66 9.46 -6.85 3.13
C ALA A 66 10.18 -7.85 4.04
N LEU A 67 9.74 -7.98 5.29
CA LEU A 67 10.29 -8.95 6.24
C LEU A 67 10.08 -10.39 5.76
N ASN A 68 8.89 -10.74 5.29
CA ASN A 68 8.62 -12.08 4.76
C ASN A 68 9.44 -12.36 3.49
N THR A 69 9.64 -11.36 2.62
CA THR A 69 10.52 -11.47 1.45
C THR A 69 11.96 -11.77 1.84
N ILE A 70 12.51 -11.04 2.82
CA ILE A 70 13.88 -11.26 3.32
C ILE A 70 14.00 -12.64 3.97
N ALA A 71 13.02 -13.04 4.78
CA ALA A 71 12.98 -14.36 5.40
C ALA A 71 12.96 -15.46 4.34
N LEU A 72 12.14 -15.34 3.30
CA LEU A 72 12.05 -16.30 2.21
C LEU A 72 13.37 -16.41 1.44
N ILE A 73 14.03 -15.30 1.13
CA ILE A 73 15.35 -15.30 0.48
C ILE A 73 16.45 -15.92 1.36
N LYS A 74 16.41 -15.71 2.67
CA LYS A 74 17.42 -16.25 3.61
C LYS A 74 17.21 -17.73 3.94
N LEU A 75 15.98 -18.23 3.86
CA LEU A 75 15.63 -19.62 4.17
C LEU A 75 15.55 -20.52 2.93
N SER A 76 15.45 -19.93 1.74
CA SER A 76 15.51 -20.62 0.44
C SER A 76 16.93 -20.99 0.07
#